data_AF-A0A268QUW9-F1
#
_entry.id   AF-A0A268QUW9-F1
#
_cell.length_a   1.000
_cell.length_b   1.000
_cell.length_c   1.000
_cell.angle_alpha   90.00
_cell.angle_beta   90.00
_cell.angle_gamma   90.00
#
_symmetry.space_group_name_H-M   'P 1'
#
loop_
_entity.id
_entity.type
_entity.pdbx_description
1 polymer ?
#
loop_
_entity_poly.entity_id
_entity_poly.type
_entity_poly.pdbx_seq_one_letter_code
_entity_poly.pdbx_strand_id
1 'polypeptide(L)' 'MGKVYLVGAGPGDSELITVKGMEAIKKAEVILYDRLVNPRLLD' A
#
# COMPACT_ATOMS: atom_id res chain seq x y z
N MET A 1 3.98 -17.31 -11.00
CA MET A 1 2.56 -17.17 -10.58
C MET A 1 2.38 -15.76 -10.05
N GLY A 2 1.36 -15.04 -10.53
CA GLY A 2 0.99 -13.75 -9.94
C GLY A 2 0.38 -13.92 -8.54
N LYS A 3 0.58 -12.93 -7.67
CA LYS A 3 -0.04 -12.87 -6.34
C LYS A 3 -0.75 -11.53 -6.18
N VAL A 4 -1.86 -11.54 -5.45
CA VAL A 4 -2.62 -10.34 -5.09
C VAL A 4 -2.61 -10.21 -3.57
N TYR A 5 -2.33 -9.01 -3.09
CA TYR A 5 -2.36 -8.67 -1.67
C TYR A 5 -3.40 -7.57 -1.46
N LEU A 6 -4.31 -7.76 -0.51
CA LEU A 6 -5.16 -6.70 0.00
C LEU A 6 -4.47 -6.08 1.22
N VAL A 7 -4.12 -4.80 1.11
CA VAL A 7 -3.36 -4.08 2.12
C VAL A 7 -4.19 -2.89 2.59
N GLY A 8 -4.41 -2.79 3.90
CA GLY A 8 -4.97 -1.57 4.49
C GLY A 8 -3.91 -0.47 4.51
N ALA A 9 -4.20 0.66 3.86
CA ALA A 9 -3.31 1.83 3.79
C ALA A 9 -3.21 2.63 5.11
N GLY A 10 -4.05 2.30 6.10
CA GLY A 10 -4.20 3.11 7.31
C GLY A 10 -5.16 4.29 7.11
N PRO A 11 -5.32 5.16 8.12
CA PRO A 11 -6.29 6.26 8.10
C PRO A 11 -5.81 7.52 7.35
N GLY A 12 -4.59 7.51 6.80
CA GLY A 12 -4.06 8.61 5.97
C GLY A 12 -2.62 8.99 6.30
N ASP A 13 -2.19 8.83 7.55
CA ASP A 13 -0.78 8.98 7.92
C ASP A 13 0.02 7.76 7.40
N SER A 14 1.07 8.04 6.62
CA SER A 14 1.91 7.00 6.00
C SER A 14 2.67 6.15 7.01
N GLU A 15 2.93 6.67 8.22
CA GLU A 15 3.61 5.91 9.27
C GLU A 15 2.71 4.87 9.93
N LEU A 16 1.39 4.94 9.71
CA LEU A 16 0.41 4.03 10.32
C LEU A 16 0.11 2.79 9.48
N ILE A 17 0.72 2.64 8.30
CA ILE A 17 0.66 1.40 7.54
C ILE A 17 1.51 0.32 8.23
N THR A 18 1.08 -0.94 8.12
CA THR A 18 1.87 -2.05 8.66
C THR A 18 3.19 -2.24 7.89
N VAL A 19 4.21 -2.74 8.58
CA VAL A 19 5.50 -3.11 7.96
C VAL A 19 5.31 -4.06 6.77
N LYS A 20 4.46 -5.07 6.89
CA LYS A 20 4.17 -6.01 5.78
C LYS A 20 3.45 -5.34 4.62
N GLY A 21 2.58 -4.37 4.88
CA GLY A 21 1.87 -3.61 3.86
C GLY A 21 2.83 -2.75 3.04
N MET A 22 3.70 -2.01 3.71
CA MET A 22 4.75 -1.22 3.06
C MET A 22 5.69 -2.11 2.23
N GLU A 23 6.10 -3.27 2.75
CA GLU A 23 6.94 -4.22 2.00
C GLU A 23 6.22 -4.83 0.77
N ALA A 24 4.89 -5.00 0.83
CA ALA A 24 4.11 -5.43 -0.31
C ALA A 24 4.04 -4.34 -1.39
N ILE A 25 3.81 -3.08 -0.98
CA ILE A 25 3.78 -1.91 -1.88
C ILE A 25 5.11 -1.76 -2.61
N LYS A 26 6.25 -1.77 -1.90
CA LYS A 26 7.60 -1.63 -2.48
C LYS A 26 7.95 -2.71 -3.52
N LYS A 27 7.35 -3.90 -3.41
CA LYS A 27 7.60 -5.05 -4.31
C LYS A 27 6.55 -5.17 -5.41
N ALA A 28 5.49 -4.38 -5.37
CA ALA A 28 4.40 -4.49 -6.31
C ALA A 28 4.80 -3.94 -7.67
N GLU A 29 4.61 -4.73 -8.72
CA GLU A 29 4.76 -4.27 -10.11
C GLU A 29 3.61 -3.36 -10.54
N VAL A 30 2.42 -3.56 -9.94
CA VAL A 30 1.21 -2.78 -10.19
C VAL A 30 0.48 -2.56 -8.86
N ILE A 31 0.05 -1.31 -8.61
CA ILE A 31 -0.73 -0.94 -7.43
C ILE A 31 -2.09 -0.42 -7.88
N LEU A 32 -3.17 -1.02 -7.34
CA LEU A 32 -4.54 -0.52 -7.47
C LEU A 32 -4.98 0.04 -6.12
N TYR A 33 -5.38 1.30 -6.09
CA TYR A 33 -5.81 2.01 -4.88
C TYR A 33 -6.98 2.94 -5.17
N ASP A 34 -7.73 3.31 -4.13
CA ASP A 34 -8.84 4.25 -4.24
C ASP A 34 -8.49 5.65 -3.72
N ARG A 35 -9.45 6.58 -3.81
CA ARG A 35 -9.27 8.00 -3.48
C ARG A 35 -8.98 8.30 -2.00
N LEU A 36 -9.18 7.34 -1.09
CA LEU A 36 -8.94 7.52 0.35
C LEU A 36 -7.47 7.29 0.74
N VAL A 37 -6.68 6.68 -0.14
CA VAL A 37 -5.25 6.42 0.12
C VAL A 37 -4.45 7.71 -0.04
N ASN A 38 -3.58 8.00 0.93
CA ASN A 38 -2.64 9.11 0.83
C ASN A 38 -1.57 8.80 -0.23
N PRO A 39 -1.41 9.60 -1.29
CA PRO A 39 -0.45 9.35 -2.37
C PRO A 39 1.00 9.21 -1.90
N ARG A 40 1.37 9.80 -0.75
CA ARG A 40 2.72 9.66 -0.17
C ARG A 40 3.11 8.22 0.17
N LEU A 41 2.15 7.30 0.26
CA LEU A 41 2.42 5.87 0.43
C LEU A 41 2.98 5.22 -0.85
N LEU A 42 2.92 5.91 -1.98
CA LEU A 42 3.31 5.41 -3.30
C LEU A 42 4.60 6.05 -3.83
N ASP A 43 5.17 7.00 -3.07
CA ASP A 43 6.47 7.63 -3.32
C ASP A 43 7.61 6.74 -2.78
#